data_AF-A0A9E3ATP3-F1
#
_entry.id   AF-A0A9E3ATP3-F1
#
_cell.length_a   1.000
_cell.length_b   1.000
_cell.length_c   1.000
_cell.angle_alpha   90.00
_cell.angle_beta   90.00
_cell.angle_gamma   90.00
#
_symmetry.space_group_name_H-M   'P 1'
#
loop_
_entity.id
_entity.type
_entity.pdbx_description
1 polymer ?
#
loop_
_entity_poly.entity_id
_entity_poly.type
_entity_poly.pdbx_seq_one_letter_code
_entity_poly.pdbx_strand_id
1 'polypeptide(L)'
;MTSSKSWREFWEDETPIYVNERHKLLHYRLIARDILRVIDELQMSAARAVTPGAEGAAMSFRPVVLDQGCGEALSADDIAAGCERLYLCDAAASVRTKLEARFGNVENIVVINPVEV
;
A
#
# COMPACT_ATOMS: atom_id res chain seq x y z
N MET A 1 4.45 35.04 16.83
CA MET A 1 5.14 34.16 15.87
C MET A 1 4.23 32.98 15.63
N THR A 2 3.65 32.85 14.43
CA THR A 2 2.92 31.63 14.05
C THR A 2 3.96 30.53 13.86
N SER A 3 3.90 29.48 14.68
CA SER A 3 4.72 28.29 14.46
C SER A 3 4.41 27.74 13.06
N SER A 4 5.44 27.46 12.26
CA SER A 4 5.24 26.75 10.99
C SER A 4 4.64 25.38 11.29
N LYS A 5 3.59 24.99 10.56
CA LYS A 5 3.03 23.63 10.68
C LYS A 5 4.13 22.60 10.51
N SER A 6 4.14 21.57 11.35
CA SER A 6 5.01 20.41 11.12
C SER A 6 4.58 19.66 9.85
N TRP A 7 5.47 18.85 9.28
CA TRP A 7 5.12 18.03 8.11
C TRP A 7 3.92 17.12 8.38
N ARG A 8 3.81 16.58 9.60
CA ARG A 8 2.66 15.76 10.01
C ARG A 8 1.37 16.59 10.06
N GLU A 9 1.41 17.77 10.67
CA GLU A 9 0.25 18.67 10.73
C GLU A 9 -0.22 19.15 9.37
N PHE A 10 0.68 19.24 8.38
CA PHE A 10 0.29 19.55 7.01
C PHE A 10 -0.62 18.46 6.41
N TRP A 11 -0.34 17.18 6.67
CA TRP A 11 -1.09 16.04 6.14
C TRP A 11 -2.34 15.65 6.94
N GLU A 12 -2.60 16.32 8.06
CA GLU A 12 -3.85 16.10 8.81
C GLU A 12 -5.09 16.72 8.13
N ASP A 13 -4.88 17.69 7.23
CA ASP A 13 -5.93 18.37 6.48
C ASP A 13 -6.00 17.85 5.03
N GLU A 14 -7.02 18.28 4.26
CA GLU A 14 -7.02 18.08 2.82
C GLU A 14 -5.88 18.89 2.17
N THR A 15 -4.96 18.20 1.51
CA THR A 15 -3.80 18.82 0.87
C THR A 15 -4.00 18.91 -0.65
N PRO A 16 -3.76 20.09 -1.27
CA PRO A 16 -3.98 20.30 -2.69
C PRO A 16 -2.81 19.79 -3.55
N ILE A 17 -2.39 18.54 -3.35
CA ILE A 17 -1.30 17.93 -4.13
C ILE A 17 -1.75 17.39 -5.49
N TYR A 18 -3.07 17.19 -5.67
CA TYR A 18 -3.64 16.78 -6.95
C TYR A 18 -4.36 17.95 -7.62
N VAL A 19 -4.05 18.15 -8.91
CA VAL A 19 -4.68 19.18 -9.77
C VAL A 19 -6.21 19.03 -9.85
N ASN A 20 -6.74 17.81 -9.79
CA ASN A 20 -8.18 17.52 -9.72
C ASN A 20 -8.43 16.04 -9.33
N GLU A 21 -9.69 15.69 -9.10
CA GLU A 21 -10.12 14.31 -8.77
C GLU A 21 -9.72 13.29 -9.83
N ARG A 22 -9.77 13.63 -11.11
CA ARG A 22 -9.36 12.72 -12.18
C ARG A 22 -7.86 12.40 -12.09
N HIS A 23 -7.03 13.39 -11.79
CA HIS A 23 -5.60 13.20 -11.60
C HIS A 23 -5.33 12.30 -10.39
N LYS A 24 -5.98 12.57 -9.26
CA LYS A 24 -5.89 11.75 -8.04
C LYS A 24 -6.22 10.28 -8.31
N LEU A 25 -7.37 10.01 -8.94
CA LEU A 25 -7.80 8.65 -9.27
C LEU A 25 -6.84 7.93 -10.22
N LEU A 26 -6.36 8.61 -11.26
CA LEU A 26 -5.42 8.01 -12.22
C LEU A 26 -4.05 7.75 -11.60
N HIS A 27 -3.57 8.64 -10.73
CA HIS A 27 -2.32 8.47 -10.01
C HIS A 27 -2.29 7.16 -9.21
N TYR A 28 -3.28 6.96 -8.33
CA TYR A 28 -3.36 5.73 -7.51
C TYR A 28 -3.52 4.46 -8.36
N ARG A 29 -4.35 4.51 -9.41
CA ARG A 29 -4.53 3.36 -10.31
C ARG A 29 -3.24 2.98 -11.03
N LEU A 30 -2.47 3.96 -11.51
CA LEU A 30 -1.21 3.70 -12.21
C LEU A 30 -0.15 3.13 -11.28
N ILE A 31 -0.03 3.68 -10.05
CA ILE A 31 0.89 3.15 -9.04
C ILE A 31 0.52 1.71 -8.68
N ALA A 32 -0.75 1.41 -8.39
CA ALA A 32 -1.20 0.07 -8.06
C ALA A 32 -0.90 -0.94 -9.18
N ARG A 33 -1.16 -0.56 -10.45
CA ARG A 33 -0.82 -1.38 -11.61
C ARG A 33 0.66 -1.71 -11.67
N ASP A 34 1.53 -0.73 -11.43
CA ASP A 34 2.97 -0.93 -11.53
C ASP A 34 3.53 -1.72 -10.33
N ILE A 35 2.96 -1.55 -9.13
CA ILE A 35 3.26 -2.41 -7.96
C ILE A 35 2.87 -3.87 -8.23
N LEU A 36 1.68 -4.11 -8.79
CA LEU A 36 1.24 -5.47 -9.14
C LEU A 36 2.17 -6.15 -10.14
N ARG A 37 2.68 -5.40 -11.13
CA ARG A 37 3.70 -5.92 -12.05
C ARG A 37 4.96 -6.37 -11.32
N VAL A 38 5.44 -5.59 -10.34
CA VAL A 38 6.61 -5.97 -9.53
C VAL A 38 6.32 -7.22 -8.67
N ILE A 39 5.13 -7.33 -8.09
CA ILE A 39 4.70 -8.52 -7.34
C ILE A 39 4.75 -9.76 -8.24
N ASP A 40 4.18 -9.67 -9.44
CA ASP A 40 4.18 -10.76 -10.41
C ASP A 40 5.62 -11.15 -10.80
N GLU A 41 6.48 -10.18 -11.10
CA GLU A 41 7.89 -10.41 -11.43
C GLU A 41 8.65 -11.10 -10.29
N LEU A 42 8.42 -10.69 -9.04
CA LEU A 42 9.00 -11.31 -7.84
C LEU A 42 8.56 -12.77 -7.72
N GLN A 43 7.28 -13.06 -7.89
CA GLN A 43 6.77 -14.43 -7.82
C GLN A 43 7.33 -15.32 -8.93
N MET A 44 7.45 -14.80 -10.15
CA MET A 44 8.03 -15.54 -11.28
C MET A 44 9.52 -15.83 -11.07
N SER A 45 10.27 -14.88 -10.51
CA SER A 45 11.69 -15.08 -10.19
C SER A 45 11.89 -16.12 -9.08
N ALA A 46 11.05 -16.08 -8.04
CA ALA A 46 11.06 -17.07 -6.96
C ALA A 46 10.73 -18.47 -7.48
N ALA A 47 9.73 -18.60 -8.35
CA ALA A 47 9.36 -19.87 -8.96
C ALA A 47 10.50 -20.49 -9.80
N ARG A 48 11.30 -19.67 -10.48
CA ARG A 48 12.47 -20.13 -11.26
C ARG A 48 13.65 -20.56 -10.40
N ALA A 49 13.75 -20.07 -9.17
CA ALA A 49 14.82 -20.45 -8.24
C ALA A 49 14.60 -21.85 -7.63
N VAL A 50 13.39 -22.42 -7.73
CA VAL A 50 13.09 -23.77 -7.25
C VAL A 50 13.73 -24.82 -8.18
N THR A 51 14.52 -25.73 -7.60
CA THR A 51 15.25 -26.76 -8.35
C THR A 51 14.28 -27.80 -8.94
N PRO A 52 14.38 -28.14 -10.24
CA PRO A 52 13.59 -29.22 -10.83
C PRO A 52 13.88 -30.55 -10.11
N GLY A 53 12.85 -31.20 -9.57
CA GLY A 53 12.97 -32.49 -8.86
C GLY A 53 12.62 -32.44 -7.37
N ALA A 54 12.37 -31.26 -6.80
CA ALA A 54 11.61 -31.15 -5.55
C ALA A 54 10.13 -31.43 -5.86
N GLU A 55 9.77 -32.71 -5.98
CA GLU A 55 8.39 -33.15 -6.13
C GLU A 55 7.60 -32.78 -4.85
N GLY A 56 6.73 -31.79 -4.95
CA GLY A 56 5.81 -31.39 -3.89
C GLY A 56 5.77 -29.89 -3.66
N ALA A 57 4.90 -29.22 -4.41
CA ALA A 57 4.56 -27.79 -4.34
C ALA A 57 5.71 -26.82 -4.66
N ALA A 58 5.65 -26.21 -5.86
CA ALA A 58 6.17 -24.86 -5.98
C ALA A 58 5.50 -24.04 -4.86
N MET A 59 6.25 -23.67 -3.83
CA MET A 59 5.69 -22.83 -2.77
C MET A 59 5.28 -21.52 -3.43
N SER A 60 3.97 -21.32 -3.56
CA SER A 60 3.40 -20.05 -3.97
C SER A 60 3.67 -19.06 -2.84
N PHE A 61 4.83 -18.41 -2.90
CA PHE A 61 5.13 -17.29 -2.04
C PHE A 61 4.26 -16.11 -2.47
N ARG A 62 3.51 -15.54 -1.53
CA ARG A 62 2.84 -14.25 -1.72
C ARG A 62 3.59 -13.23 -0.88
N PRO A 63 4.01 -12.09 -1.43
CA PRO A 63 4.82 -11.14 -0.68
C PRO A 63 4.01 -10.49 0.44
N VAL A 64 4.71 -10.02 1.47
CA VAL A 64 4.18 -9.05 2.43
C VAL A 64 4.66 -7.67 1.99
N VAL A 65 3.74 -6.71 1.87
CA VAL A 65 4.01 -5.38 1.31
C VAL A 65 3.79 -4.32 2.38
N LEU A 66 4.72 -3.36 2.48
CA LEU A 66 4.58 -2.15 3.30
C LEU A 66 4.55 -0.93 2.37
N ASP A 67 3.47 -0.16 2.44
CA ASP A 67 3.36 1.14 1.79
C ASP A 67 3.62 2.24 2.84
N GLN A 68 4.83 2.79 2.81
CA GLN A 68 5.29 3.82 3.74
C GLN A 68 4.90 5.22 3.23
N GLY A 69 4.05 5.93 3.96
CA GLY A 69 3.46 7.19 3.50
C GLY A 69 2.37 6.98 2.47
N CYS A 70 1.52 5.97 2.71
CA CYS A 70 0.51 5.47 1.77
C CYS A 70 -0.55 6.52 1.36
N GLY A 71 -0.74 7.57 2.15
CA GLY A 71 -1.77 8.57 1.90
C GLY A 71 -3.16 7.93 1.79
N GLU A 72 -3.93 8.30 0.78
CA GLU A 72 -5.30 7.78 0.63
C GLU A 72 -5.40 6.40 -0.03
N ALA A 73 -4.32 5.91 -0.64
CA ALA A 73 -4.20 4.56 -1.21
C ALA A 73 -5.46 4.04 -1.93
N LEU A 74 -6.01 4.82 -2.89
CA LEU A 74 -7.36 4.56 -3.45
C LEU A 74 -7.55 3.22 -4.17
N SER A 75 -6.46 2.50 -4.46
CA SER A 75 -6.45 1.19 -5.12
C SER A 75 -5.69 0.14 -4.29
N ALA A 76 -5.69 0.29 -2.96
CA ALA A 76 -5.00 -0.65 -2.06
C ALA A 76 -5.60 -2.05 -2.06
N ASP A 77 -6.89 -2.18 -2.35
CA ASP A 77 -7.61 -3.45 -2.52
C ASP A 77 -7.05 -4.27 -3.69
N ASP A 78 -6.74 -3.63 -4.82
CA ASP A 78 -6.08 -4.28 -5.96
C ASP A 78 -4.71 -4.86 -5.54
N ILE A 79 -3.92 -4.09 -4.79
CA ILE A 79 -2.60 -4.52 -4.29
C ILE A 79 -2.75 -5.65 -3.27
N ALA A 80 -3.73 -5.55 -2.36
CA ALA A 80 -4.02 -6.55 -1.34
C ALA A 80 -4.40 -7.90 -1.97
N ALA A 81 -5.10 -7.91 -3.09
CA ALA A 81 -5.38 -9.13 -3.86
C ALA A 81 -4.10 -9.79 -4.42
N GLY A 82 -3.03 -9.03 -4.66
CA GLY A 82 -1.74 -9.54 -5.14
C GLY A 82 -0.79 -10.05 -4.05
N CYS A 83 -0.96 -9.65 -2.79
CA CYS A 83 -0.01 -9.93 -1.70
C CYS A 83 -0.63 -10.72 -0.54
N GLU A 84 0.20 -11.35 0.29
CA GLU A 84 -0.25 -12.04 1.49
C GLU A 84 -0.86 -11.06 2.49
N ARG A 85 -0.16 -9.94 2.72
CA ARG A 85 -0.58 -8.88 3.62
C ARG A 85 -0.07 -7.53 3.12
N LEU A 86 -0.93 -6.52 3.18
CA LEU A 86 -0.60 -5.14 2.86
C LEU A 86 -0.67 -4.28 4.11
N TYR A 87 0.45 -3.69 4.50
CA TYR A 87 0.52 -2.70 5.56
C TYR A 87 0.48 -1.30 4.95
N LEU A 88 -0.54 -0.52 5.30
CA LEU A 88 -0.68 0.89 4.93
C LEU A 88 -0.20 1.74 6.10
N CYS A 89 0.96 2.37 5.96
CA CYS A 89 1.60 3.15 7.02
C CYS A 89 1.50 4.64 6.70
N ASP A 90 0.90 5.42 7.59
CA ASP A 90 0.89 6.88 7.49
C ASP A 90 1.02 7.55 8.86
N ALA A 91 1.73 8.68 8.91
CA ALA A 91 1.92 9.44 10.13
C ALA A 91 0.67 10.22 10.55
N ALA A 92 -0.16 10.66 9.58
CA ALA A 92 -1.35 11.44 9.84
C ALA A 92 -2.51 10.54 10.35
N ALA A 93 -3.06 10.88 11.52
CA ALA A 93 -4.12 10.11 12.14
C ALA A 93 -5.43 10.18 11.33
N SER A 94 -5.72 11.34 10.74
CA SER A 94 -6.87 11.54 9.85
C SER A 94 -6.80 10.64 8.59
N VAL A 95 -5.61 10.48 8.01
CA VAL A 95 -5.38 9.56 6.88
C VAL A 95 -5.67 8.13 7.29
N ARG A 96 -5.09 7.67 8.40
CA ARG A 96 -5.33 6.31 8.92
C ARG A 96 -6.81 6.04 9.21
N THR A 97 -7.50 6.99 9.83
CA THR A 97 -8.96 6.89 10.09
C THR A 97 -9.76 6.70 8.79
N LYS A 98 -9.40 7.46 7.73
CA LYS A 98 -10.05 7.33 6.40
C LYS A 98 -9.74 5.97 5.75
N LEU A 99 -8.51 5.46 5.90
CA LEU A 99 -8.11 4.16 5.38
C LEU A 99 -8.85 3.02 6.09
N GLU A 100 -8.95 3.06 7.42
CA GLU A 100 -9.71 2.09 8.20
C GLU A 100 -11.19 2.08 7.81
N ALA A 101 -11.79 3.26 7.64
CA ALA A 101 -13.16 3.38 7.17
C ALA A 101 -13.36 2.81 5.75
N ARG A 102 -12.37 2.99 4.86
CA ARG A 102 -12.44 2.53 3.46
C ARG A 102 -12.19 1.02 3.32
N PHE A 103 -11.19 0.51 4.03
CA PHE A 103 -10.64 -0.83 3.83
C PHE A 103 -10.86 -1.79 5.01
N GLY A 104 -11.61 -1.40 6.04
CA GLY A 104 -11.84 -2.22 7.23
C GLY A 104 -12.51 -3.58 6.98
N ASN A 105 -13.07 -3.81 5.78
CA ASN A 105 -13.63 -5.10 5.35
C ASN A 105 -12.68 -5.92 4.46
N VAL A 106 -11.46 -5.44 4.19
CA VAL A 106 -10.46 -6.15 3.39
C VAL A 106 -9.52 -6.88 4.35
N GLU A 107 -9.68 -8.20 4.45
CA GLU A 107 -9.11 -9.03 5.53
C GLU A 107 -7.58 -8.93 5.70
N ASN A 108 -6.84 -8.66 4.61
CA ASN A 108 -5.38 -8.64 4.62
C ASN A 108 -4.76 -7.24 4.49
N ILE A 109 -5.57 -6.17 4.59
CA ILE A 109 -5.08 -4.80 4.75
C ILE A 109 -4.96 -4.47 6.24
N VAL A 110 -3.82 -3.94 6.65
CA VAL A 110 -3.57 -3.48 8.03
C VAL A 110 -3.09 -2.03 7.98
N VAL A 111 -3.80 -1.14 8.65
CA VAL A 111 -3.40 0.27 8.80
C VAL A 111 -2.52 0.41 10.03
N ILE A 112 -1.34 1.02 9.89
CA ILE A 112 -0.36 1.14 10.97
C ILE A 112 0.18 2.57 11.10
N ASN A 113 0.66 2.89 12.30
CA ASN A 113 1.41 4.11 12.60
C ASN A 113 2.93 3.82 12.54
N PRO A 114 3.75 4.68 11.91
CA PRO A 114 5.21 4.49 11.84
C PRO A 114 5.95 4.50 13.19
N VAL A 115 5.31 4.94 14.28
CA VAL A 115 5.92 5.04 15.62
C VAL A 115 5.48 3.90 16.55
N GLU A 116 4.54 3.05 16.13
CA GLU A 116 3.98 1.96 16.94
C GLU A 116 4.59 0.57 16.63
N VAL A 117 5.74 0.54 15.93
CA VAL A 117 6.51 -0.69 15.63
C VAL A 117 7.70 -0.83 16.57
#